data_AF-A0ABD3XF93-F1
#
_entry.id   AF-A0ABD3XF93-F1
#
_cell.length_a   1.000
_cell.length_b   1.000
_cell.length_c   1.000
_cell.angle_alpha   90.00
_cell.angle_beta   90.00
_cell.angle_gamma   90.00
#
_symmetry.space_group_name_H-M   'P 1'
#
loop_
_entity.id
_entity.type
_entity.pdbx_description
1 polymer ?
#
loop_
_entity_poly.entity_id
_entity_poly.type
_entity_poly.pdbx_seq_one_letter_code
_entity_poly.pdbx_strand_id
1 'polypeptide(L)'
;MARHLGNVRENPGSVSYLSHEIRSLLADAVRDKIINEIKEAKYFDILFDSTPDISHTEQLAKVIRYVHFDYKINAAGYEEIIIQSLEEDDLNFLDCRAQMYDNAAVMSDSIIGYKQREKNPKAVFTNRDNLSLNLAGAHAASVDPALVTFFGTIQEVYIFFQHLQPLTVKKESDTRWSAIEAAVRVIANSYDELIKLFQYLNEDEIESADTREKAGNILKSLFFFFFFFFFFFFFFFDFVCFINFWSEILHKINIVQKCLQSPNMNLREAAADLDALEQDLANGRDNICAVSVQKGLRLAEKLGYFQ
;
A
#
# COMPACT_ATOMS: atom_id res chain seq x y z
N MET A 1 -9.66 5.30 41.05
CA MET A 1 -9.43 4.71 39.72
C MET A 1 -8.41 3.57 39.74
N ALA A 2 -7.17 3.78 40.19
CA ALA A 2 -6.12 2.72 40.20
C ALA A 2 -6.52 1.40 40.89
N ARG A 3 -7.19 1.47 42.05
CA ARG A 3 -7.72 0.28 42.75
C ARG A 3 -8.85 -0.42 41.97
N HIS A 4 -9.71 0.34 41.28
CA HIS A 4 -10.78 -0.22 40.45
C HIS A 4 -10.18 -0.89 39.19
N LEU A 5 -9.22 -0.23 38.53
CA LEU A 5 -8.47 -0.81 37.41
C LEU A 5 -7.66 -2.04 37.82
N GLY A 6 -7.09 -2.05 39.03
CA GLY A 6 -6.45 -3.24 39.61
C GLY A 6 -7.43 -4.39 39.79
N ASN A 7 -8.60 -4.13 40.37
CA ASN A 7 -9.63 -5.15 40.58
C ASN A 7 -10.19 -5.73 39.26
N VAL A 8 -10.37 -4.90 38.23
CA VAL A 8 -10.79 -5.35 36.88
C VAL A 8 -9.72 -6.23 36.24
N ARG A 9 -8.44 -5.93 36.46
CA ARG A 9 -7.31 -6.73 35.95
C ARG A 9 -7.15 -8.06 36.70
N GLU A 10 -7.40 -8.06 38.01
CA GLU A 10 -7.33 -9.24 38.86
C GLU A 10 -8.53 -10.17 38.66
N ASN A 11 -9.71 -9.62 38.30
CA ASN A 11 -10.95 -10.36 38.11
C ASN A 11 -11.59 -10.11 36.73
N PRO A 12 -10.95 -10.56 35.64
CA PRO A 12 -11.44 -10.36 34.27
C PRO A 12 -12.80 -11.07 34.06
N GLY A 13 -13.78 -10.35 33.53
CA GLY A 13 -15.15 -10.83 33.30
C GLY A 13 -16.14 -10.54 34.43
N SER A 14 -15.67 -10.07 35.61
CA SER A 14 -16.56 -9.57 36.65
C SER A 14 -17.07 -8.17 36.31
N VAL A 15 -18.38 -7.94 36.48
CA VAL A 15 -18.96 -6.60 36.27
C VAL A 15 -18.55 -5.71 37.45
N SER A 16 -17.61 -4.81 37.20
CA SER A 16 -17.18 -3.81 38.17
C SER A 16 -17.87 -2.48 37.88
N TYR A 17 -18.65 -1.96 38.83
CA TYR A 17 -19.34 -0.69 38.66
C TYR A 17 -18.51 0.47 39.21
N LEU A 18 -18.30 1.49 38.36
CA LEU A 18 -17.88 2.82 38.83
C LEU A 18 -19.09 3.54 39.40
N SER A 19 -18.89 4.28 40.50
CA SER A 19 -19.95 5.09 41.09
C SER A 19 -20.49 6.09 40.05
N HIS A 20 -21.74 6.49 40.23
CA HIS A 20 -22.38 7.50 39.38
C HIS A 20 -21.55 8.80 39.32
N GLU A 21 -21.00 9.21 40.47
CA GLU A 21 -20.13 10.38 40.59
C GLU A 21 -18.88 10.29 39.71
N ILE A 22 -18.16 9.15 39.73
CA ILE A 22 -16.96 8.98 38.91
C ILE A 22 -17.31 8.95 37.42
N ARG A 23 -18.42 8.32 37.03
CA ARG A 23 -18.88 8.30 35.63
C ARG A 23 -19.24 9.70 35.14
N SER A 24 -19.92 10.50 35.97
CA SER A 24 -20.24 11.89 35.64
C SER A 24 -18.96 12.71 35.45
N LEU A 25 -18.02 12.64 36.40
CA LEU A 25 -16.77 13.40 36.32
C LEU A 25 -15.96 13.07 35.05
N LEU A 26 -15.91 11.79 34.64
CA LEU A 26 -15.24 11.39 33.41
C LEU A 26 -15.98 11.90 32.16
N ALA A 27 -17.31 11.80 32.15
CA ALA A 27 -18.13 12.30 31.06
C ALA A 27 -17.98 13.83 30.90
N ASP A 28 -17.96 14.57 32.01
CA ASP A 28 -17.77 16.01 32.04
C ASP A 28 -16.37 16.39 31.53
N ALA A 29 -15.31 15.69 31.97
CA ALA A 29 -13.96 15.93 31.49
C ALA A 29 -13.80 15.71 29.97
N VAL A 30 -14.39 14.64 29.44
CA VAL A 30 -14.37 14.36 27.98
C VAL A 30 -15.18 15.43 27.23
N ARG A 31 -16.35 15.79 27.76
CA ARG A 31 -17.21 16.83 27.19
C ARG A 31 -16.48 18.17 27.14
N ASP A 32 -15.85 18.59 28.23
CA ASP A 32 -15.15 19.87 28.32
C ASP A 32 -13.99 19.94 27.33
N LYS A 33 -13.24 18.84 27.17
CA LYS A 33 -12.19 18.74 26.15
C LYS A 33 -12.75 18.97 24.74
N ILE A 34 -13.78 18.22 24.35
CA ILE A 34 -14.40 18.34 23.02
C ILE A 34 -14.99 19.75 22.80
N ILE A 35 -15.59 20.34 23.83
CA ILE A 35 -16.14 21.70 23.75
C ILE A 35 -15.02 22.74 23.54
N ASN A 36 -13.87 22.57 24.18
CA ASN A 36 -12.73 23.45 23.94
C ASN A 36 -12.18 23.29 22.51
N GLU A 37 -12.06 22.06 22.00
CA GLU A 37 -11.68 21.81 20.60
C GLU A 37 -12.64 22.49 19.60
N ILE A 38 -13.96 22.42 19.86
CA ILE A 38 -14.96 23.11 19.04
C ILE A 38 -14.80 24.63 19.10
N LYS A 39 -14.51 25.20 20.28
CA LYS A 39 -14.26 26.65 20.44
C LYS A 39 -13.02 27.10 19.67
N GLU A 40 -11.96 26.30 19.69
CA GLU A 40 -10.71 26.57 18.95
C GLU A 40 -10.93 26.52 17.43
N ALA A 41 -11.74 25.58 16.94
CA ALA A 41 -12.07 25.47 15.51
C ALA A 41 -12.86 26.66 14.95
N LYS A 42 -13.42 27.52 15.81
CA LYS A 42 -14.25 28.72 15.52
C LYS A 42 -15.56 28.49 14.77
N TYR A 43 -15.61 27.54 13.84
CA TYR A 43 -16.77 27.23 13.00
C TYR A 43 -17.23 25.80 13.21
N PHE A 44 -18.53 25.61 13.38
CA PHE A 44 -19.15 24.30 13.55
C PHE A 44 -20.57 24.29 12.97
N ASP A 45 -21.04 23.11 12.62
CA ASP A 45 -22.42 22.82 12.19
C ASP A 45 -23.15 22.00 13.25
N ILE A 46 -24.48 22.13 13.30
CA ILE A 46 -25.34 21.44 14.27
C ILE A 46 -26.42 20.64 13.56
N LEU A 47 -26.60 19.39 13.98
CA LEU A 47 -27.71 18.54 13.55
C LEU A 47 -28.47 18.05 14.78
N PHE A 48 -29.79 18.12 14.68
CA PHE A 48 -30.71 17.54 15.64
C PHE A 48 -31.55 16.49 14.93
N ASP A 49 -31.67 15.32 15.53
CA ASP A 49 -32.51 14.25 15.05
C ASP A 49 -33.33 13.70 16.23
N SER A 50 -34.60 13.37 16.00
CA SER A 50 -35.48 12.83 17.02
C SER A 50 -36.02 11.49 16.56
N THR A 51 -35.88 10.46 17.40
CA THR A 51 -36.44 9.13 17.13
C THR A 51 -37.21 8.66 18.37
N PRO A 52 -38.45 8.17 18.23
CA PRO A 52 -39.18 7.58 19.36
C PRO A 52 -38.54 6.26 19.79
N ASP A 53 -38.36 6.07 21.10
CA ASP A 53 -37.91 4.80 21.66
C ASP A 53 -39.04 3.76 21.77
N ILE A 54 -38.72 2.58 22.30
CA ILE A 54 -39.69 1.48 22.51
C ILE A 54 -40.87 1.86 23.43
N SER A 55 -40.77 2.96 24.18
CA SER A 55 -41.82 3.50 25.04
C SER A 55 -42.62 4.63 24.38
N HIS A 56 -42.39 4.90 23.09
CA HIS A 56 -42.93 6.04 22.34
C HIS A 56 -42.51 7.41 22.90
N THR A 57 -41.37 7.46 23.61
CA THR A 57 -40.78 8.72 24.06
C THR A 57 -39.79 9.20 23.00
N GLU A 58 -39.97 10.44 22.51
CA GLU A 58 -39.04 11.07 21.56
C GLU A 58 -37.66 11.28 22.20
N GLN A 59 -36.64 10.64 21.64
CA GLN A 59 -35.25 10.81 22.05
C GLN A 59 -34.56 11.78 21.07
N LEU A 60 -34.06 12.90 21.57
CA LEU A 60 -33.38 13.92 20.77
C LEU A 60 -31.86 13.69 20.76
N ALA A 61 -31.31 13.36 19.61
CA ALA A 61 -29.87 13.32 19.36
C ALA A 61 -29.36 14.69 18.90
N LYS A 62 -28.30 15.18 19.55
CA LYS A 62 -27.56 16.39 19.15
C LYS A 62 -26.19 15.99 18.62
N VAL A 63 -25.90 16.36 17.37
CA VAL A 63 -24.60 16.17 16.74
C VAL A 63 -23.98 17.53 16.43
N ILE A 64 -22.71 17.72 16.80
CA ILE A 64 -21.92 18.89 16.42
C ILE A 64 -20.80 18.41 15.50
N ARG A 65 -20.68 19.00 14.32
CA ARG A 65 -19.58 18.75 13.39
C ARG A 65 -18.68 19.98 13.35
N TYR A 66 -17.38 19.78 13.53
CA TYR A 66 -16.40 20.85 13.49
C TYR A 66 -15.15 20.36 12.77
N VAL A 67 -14.36 21.28 12.22
CA VAL A 67 -13.09 20.95 11.59
C VAL A 67 -12.01 20.97 12.67
N HIS A 68 -11.51 19.79 13.01
CA HIS A 68 -10.30 19.66 13.82
C HIS A 68 -9.10 19.66 12.87
N PHE A 69 -8.25 20.68 12.96
CA PHE A 69 -6.97 20.69 12.27
C PHE A 69 -5.99 19.82 13.05
N ASP A 70 -6.10 18.51 12.86
CA ASP A 70 -4.95 17.63 13.10
C ASP A 70 -3.95 17.98 11.99
N TYR A 71 -2.77 18.52 12.33
CA TYR A 71 -1.84 19.17 11.39
C TYR A 71 -1.82 18.47 10.03
N LYS A 72 -2.55 19.04 9.05
CA LYS A 72 -2.28 18.78 7.64
C LYS A 72 -0.96 19.48 7.35
N ILE A 73 0.13 18.78 7.66
CA ILE A 73 1.48 19.30 7.52
C ILE A 73 1.67 19.59 6.02
N ASN A 74 1.66 20.88 5.68
CA ASN A 74 2.13 21.35 4.38
C ASN A 74 3.67 21.29 4.38
N ALA A 75 4.30 21.37 3.21
CA ALA A 75 5.76 21.25 3.11
C ALA A 75 6.53 22.19 4.07
N ALA A 76 5.98 23.38 4.38
CA ALA A 76 6.57 24.31 5.34
C ALA A 76 6.53 23.81 6.80
N GLY A 77 5.47 23.12 7.22
CA GLY A 77 5.36 22.59 8.59
C GLY A 77 6.35 21.48 8.89
N TYR A 78 6.74 20.67 7.90
CA TYR A 78 7.73 19.61 8.09
C TYR A 78 9.12 20.16 8.39
N GLU A 79 9.51 21.27 7.77
CA GLU A 79 10.79 21.93 8.02
C GLU A 79 10.93 22.38 9.47
N GLU A 80 9.90 23.03 10.01
CA GLU A 80 9.87 23.49 11.40
C GLU A 80 9.89 22.32 12.38
N ILE A 81 9.11 21.27 12.12
CA ILE A 81 9.07 20.07 12.95
C ILE A 81 10.44 19.38 13.04
N ILE A 82 11.16 19.25 11.92
CA ILE A 82 12.49 18.62 11.91
C ILE A 82 13.48 19.42 12.76
N ILE A 83 13.50 20.75 12.61
CA ILE A 83 14.41 21.62 13.36
C ILE A 83 14.05 21.60 14.85
N GLN A 84 12.76 21.75 15.18
CA GLN A 84 12.29 21.71 16.56
C GLN A 84 12.61 20.37 17.23
N SER A 85 12.41 19.25 16.53
CA SER A 85 12.75 17.92 17.06
C SER A 85 14.24 17.79 17.37
N LEU A 86 15.12 18.37 16.55
CA LEU A 86 16.56 18.37 16.83
C LEU A 86 16.89 19.28 18.02
N GLU A 87 16.25 20.45 18.12
CA GLU A 87 16.42 21.37 19.26
C GLU A 87 15.96 20.74 20.58
N GLU A 88 14.86 19.99 20.58
CA GLU A 88 14.38 19.22 21.75
C GLU A 88 15.38 18.16 22.22
N ASP A 89 16.15 17.60 21.29
CA ASP A 89 17.22 16.61 21.55
C ASP A 89 18.61 17.25 21.81
N ASP A 90 18.70 18.58 21.92
CA ASP A 90 19.95 19.35 22.05
C ASP A 90 20.95 19.10 20.90
N LEU A 91 20.42 18.83 19.69
CA LEU A 91 21.18 18.61 18.47
C LEU A 91 21.15 19.86 17.57
N ASN A 92 22.32 20.43 17.29
CA ASN A 92 22.41 21.57 16.38
C ASN A 92 22.32 21.11 14.92
N PHE A 93 21.32 21.60 14.19
CA PHE A 93 21.15 21.30 12.77
C PHE A 93 22.37 21.68 11.90
N LEU A 94 23.17 22.69 12.28
CA LEU A 94 24.40 23.07 11.56
C LEU A 94 25.50 21.99 11.62
N ASP A 95 25.41 21.06 12.57
CA ASP A 95 26.31 19.91 12.67
C ASP A 95 25.86 18.73 11.82
N CYS A 96 24.62 18.75 11.31
CA CYS A 96 24.13 17.77 10.35
C CYS A 96 25.00 17.76 9.07
N ARG A 97 25.33 16.55 8.58
CA ARG A 97 26.12 16.33 7.36
C ARG A 97 25.40 15.52 6.29
N ALA A 98 24.30 14.85 6.64
CA ALA A 98 23.49 14.10 5.71
C ALA A 98 22.03 14.12 6.15
N GLN A 99 21.12 14.22 5.19
CA GLN A 99 19.68 14.17 5.38
C GLN A 99 19.09 13.27 4.30
N MET A 100 18.14 12.41 4.70
CA MET A 100 17.49 11.47 3.81
C MET A 100 15.98 11.45 4.04
N TYR A 101 15.20 11.66 2.99
CA TYR A 101 13.73 11.70 3.07
C TYR A 101 13.10 10.77 2.03
N ASP A 102 11.86 10.32 2.29
CA ASP A 102 11.08 9.58 1.30
C ASP A 102 10.57 10.54 0.20
N ASN A 103 10.49 10.07 -1.04
CA ASN A 103 9.99 10.80 -2.22
C ASN A 103 8.48 11.10 -2.20
N ALA A 104 7.84 11.14 -1.04
CA ALA A 104 6.44 11.57 -0.95
C ALA A 104 6.36 13.04 -1.36
N ALA A 105 5.42 13.41 -2.23
CA ALA A 105 5.34 14.76 -2.81
C ALA A 105 5.57 15.90 -1.79
N VAL A 106 5.05 15.78 -0.56
CA VAL A 106 5.23 16.79 0.49
C VAL A 106 6.66 16.86 1.05
N MET A 107 7.38 15.74 1.11
CA MET A 107 8.75 15.57 1.61
C MET A 107 9.82 15.71 0.50
N SER A 108 9.42 15.37 -0.72
CA SER A 108 10.23 15.39 -1.95
C SER A 108 10.09 16.66 -2.75
N ASP A 109 9.04 17.45 -2.46
CA ASP A 109 8.92 18.77 -3.04
C ASP A 109 10.23 19.48 -2.78
N SER A 110 10.85 19.88 -3.90
CA SER A 110 12.11 20.61 -3.96
C SER A 110 12.24 21.67 -2.86
N ILE A 111 11.13 22.23 -2.40
CA ILE A 111 10.98 23.19 -1.31
C ILE A 111 11.60 22.73 0.02
N ILE A 112 11.34 21.53 0.55
CA ILE A 112 11.88 21.15 1.88
C ILE A 112 13.38 20.90 1.80
N GLY A 113 13.80 20.01 0.89
CA GLY A 113 15.21 19.69 0.70
C GLY A 113 16.05 20.93 0.36
N TYR A 114 15.51 21.83 -0.48
CA TYR A 114 16.15 23.10 -0.82
C TYR A 114 16.24 24.06 0.36
N LYS A 115 15.13 24.30 1.10
CA LYS A 115 15.15 25.21 2.25
C LYS A 115 16.05 24.72 3.37
N GLN A 116 16.06 23.42 3.65
CA GLN A 116 16.97 22.82 4.62
C GLN A 116 18.43 22.93 4.17
N ARG A 117 18.70 22.83 2.85
CA ARG A 117 20.04 23.07 2.28
C ARG A 117 20.45 24.54 2.36
N GLU A 118 19.53 25.50 2.22
CA GLU A 118 19.83 26.92 2.45
C GLU A 118 20.24 27.18 3.91
N LYS A 119 19.59 26.50 4.87
CA LYS A 119 19.92 26.59 6.30
C LYS A 119 21.23 25.89 6.67
N ASN A 120 21.55 24.76 6.04
CA ASN A 120 22.82 24.07 6.21
C ASN A 120 23.39 23.57 4.87
N PRO A 121 24.21 24.38 4.18
CA PRO A 121 24.79 24.01 2.88
C PRO A 121 25.76 22.82 2.93
N LYS A 122 26.19 22.41 4.14
CA LYS A 122 27.12 21.30 4.36
C LYS A 122 26.40 19.96 4.56
N ALA A 123 25.09 19.96 4.72
CA ALA A 123 24.32 18.73 4.80
C ALA A 123 24.00 18.22 3.40
N VAL A 124 24.45 17.01 3.08
CA VAL A 124 24.13 16.33 1.82
C VAL A 124 22.68 15.87 1.88
N PHE A 125 21.88 16.33 0.92
CA PHE A 125 20.53 15.83 0.71
C PHE A 125 20.57 14.65 -0.25
N THR A 126 19.99 13.52 0.17
CA THR A 126 19.79 12.36 -0.70
C THR A 126 18.38 11.81 -0.52
N ASN A 127 17.78 11.30 -1.60
CA ASN A 127 16.51 10.59 -1.49
C ASN A 127 16.74 9.22 -0.87
N ARG A 128 15.72 8.64 -0.23
CA ARG A 128 15.74 7.25 0.22
C ARG A 128 15.98 6.29 -0.96
N ASP A 129 17.14 5.64 -0.97
CA ASP A 129 17.62 4.78 -2.08
C ASP A 129 16.65 3.64 -2.39
N ASN A 130 16.10 3.02 -1.35
CA ASN A 130 15.11 1.95 -1.46
C ASN A 130 13.84 2.41 -2.20
N LEU A 131 13.41 3.65 -2.02
CA LEU A 131 12.24 4.22 -2.70
C LEU A 131 12.59 4.61 -4.14
N SER A 132 13.82 5.04 -4.41
CA SER A 132 14.29 5.38 -5.76
C SER A 132 14.31 4.16 -6.70
N LEU A 133 14.74 2.99 -6.21
CA LEU A 133 14.70 1.75 -7.00
C LEU A 133 13.25 1.27 -7.28
N ASN A 134 12.35 1.36 -6.29
CA ASN A 134 10.92 1.08 -6.49
C ASN A 134 10.31 2.01 -7.56
N LEU A 135 10.66 3.30 -7.54
CA LEU A 135 10.17 4.28 -8.51
C LEU A 135 10.70 4.02 -9.91
N ALA A 136 11.96 3.60 -10.07
CA ALA A 136 12.53 3.24 -11.36
C ALA A 136 11.75 2.10 -12.01
N GLY A 137 11.42 1.06 -11.23
CA GLY A 137 10.54 -0.01 -11.66
C GLY A 137 9.15 0.51 -12.05
N ALA A 138 8.51 1.28 -11.17
CA ALA A 138 7.15 1.80 -11.38
C ALA A 138 7.06 2.63 -12.66
N HIS A 139 8.06 3.49 -12.87
CA HIS A 139 8.17 4.29 -14.08
C HIS A 139 8.34 3.39 -15.31
N ALA A 140 9.27 2.43 -15.29
CA ALA A 140 9.48 1.50 -16.41
C ALA A 140 8.20 0.74 -16.79
N ALA A 141 7.42 0.28 -15.81
CA ALA A 141 6.13 -0.39 -16.03
C ALA A 141 5.05 0.54 -16.59
N SER A 142 5.11 1.83 -16.28
CA SER A 142 4.11 2.83 -16.70
C SER A 142 4.30 3.37 -18.11
N VAL A 143 5.48 3.17 -18.71
CA VAL A 143 5.82 3.70 -20.05
C VAL A 143 5.06 2.98 -21.16
N ASP A 144 4.77 1.70 -20.98
CA ASP A 144 4.12 0.87 -22.00
C ASP A 144 2.67 0.53 -21.62
N PRO A 145 1.68 0.83 -22.49
CA PRO A 145 0.27 0.54 -22.20
C PRO A 145 -0.04 -0.94 -21.95
N ALA A 146 0.64 -1.87 -22.63
CA ALA A 146 0.40 -3.30 -22.43
C ALA A 146 0.90 -3.75 -21.04
N LEU A 147 2.00 -3.17 -20.56
CA LEU A 147 2.47 -3.35 -19.18
C LEU A 147 1.54 -2.75 -18.13
N VAL A 148 0.97 -1.58 -18.40
CA VAL A 148 -0.05 -0.97 -17.51
C VAL A 148 -1.26 -1.90 -17.39
N THR A 149 -1.76 -2.45 -18.51
CA THR A 149 -2.84 -3.44 -18.49
C THR A 149 -2.44 -4.70 -17.73
N PHE A 150 -1.24 -5.24 -17.98
CA PHE A 150 -0.72 -6.41 -17.28
C PHE A 150 -0.73 -6.22 -15.76
N PHE A 151 -0.13 -5.15 -15.24
CA PHE A 151 -0.11 -4.88 -13.80
C PHE A 151 -1.51 -4.58 -13.24
N GLY A 152 -2.40 -3.98 -14.03
CA GLY A 152 -3.81 -3.83 -13.70
C GLY A 152 -4.50 -5.18 -13.46
N THR A 153 -4.27 -6.16 -14.35
CA THR A 153 -4.81 -7.52 -14.18
C THR A 153 -4.24 -8.22 -12.93
N ILE A 154 -2.94 -8.07 -12.63
CA ILE A 154 -2.34 -8.59 -11.39
C ILE A 154 -3.06 -8.00 -10.16
N GLN A 155 -3.36 -6.70 -10.20
CA GLN A 155 -4.08 -6.03 -9.12
C GLN A 155 -5.53 -6.49 -8.99
N GLU A 156 -6.24 -6.74 -10.09
CA GLU A 156 -7.60 -7.30 -10.08
C GLU A 156 -7.63 -8.69 -9.42
N VAL A 157 -6.69 -9.56 -9.77
CA VAL A 157 -6.54 -10.89 -9.13
C VAL A 157 -6.31 -10.74 -7.63
N TYR A 158 -5.42 -9.84 -7.22
CA TYR A 158 -5.14 -9.58 -5.81
C TYR A 158 -6.39 -9.09 -5.06
N ILE A 159 -7.10 -8.11 -5.62
CA ILE A 159 -8.32 -7.55 -5.05
C ILE A 159 -9.39 -8.63 -4.92
N PHE A 160 -9.55 -9.50 -5.92
CA PHE A 160 -10.52 -10.60 -5.87
C PHE A 160 -10.31 -11.51 -4.66
N PHE A 161 -9.07 -11.94 -4.41
CA PHE A 161 -8.78 -12.81 -3.27
C PHE A 161 -8.91 -12.11 -1.91
N GLN A 162 -8.65 -10.80 -1.84
CA GLN A 162 -8.95 -10.02 -0.63
C GLN A 162 -10.45 -10.00 -0.28
N HIS A 163 -11.33 -10.08 -1.27
CA HIS A 163 -12.78 -10.12 -1.04
C HIS A 163 -13.26 -11.50 -0.57
N LEU A 164 -12.63 -12.59 -1.02
CA LEU A 164 -13.02 -13.97 -0.66
C LEU A 164 -12.53 -14.43 0.71
N GLN A 165 -11.38 -13.92 1.14
CA GLN A 165 -10.96 -14.03 2.52
C GLN A 165 -10.46 -12.65 2.95
N PRO A 166 -11.09 -12.00 3.95
CA PRO A 166 -10.50 -10.84 4.60
C PRO A 166 -9.31 -11.34 5.41
N LEU A 167 -8.21 -11.66 4.72
CA LEU A 167 -6.92 -11.84 5.34
C LEU A 167 -6.63 -10.51 6.03
N THR A 168 -6.50 -10.56 7.35
CA THR A 168 -5.94 -9.48 8.17
C THR A 168 -4.45 -9.35 7.85
N VAL A 169 -4.13 -9.09 6.58
CA VAL A 169 -2.81 -8.59 6.20
C VAL A 169 -2.83 -7.16 6.67
N LYS A 170 -2.11 -6.89 7.77
CA LYS A 170 -1.75 -5.52 8.12
C LYS A 170 -1.32 -4.84 6.82
N LYS A 171 -1.90 -3.68 6.54
CA LYS A 171 -1.45 -2.80 5.47
C LYS A 171 -0.02 -2.36 5.83
N GLU A 172 0.97 -3.19 5.56
CA GLU A 172 2.38 -2.85 5.75
C GLU A 172 2.82 -1.96 4.59
N SER A 173 2.36 -0.71 4.66
CA SER A 173 2.70 0.45 3.83
C SER A 173 2.55 0.28 2.31
N ASP A 174 1.72 1.14 1.73
CA ASP A 174 1.39 1.25 0.30
C ASP A 174 2.56 1.63 -0.64
N THR A 175 3.76 1.01 -0.57
CA THR A 175 4.93 1.47 -1.37
C THR A 175 5.84 0.44 -2.05
N ARG A 176 5.60 -0.88 -2.02
CA ARG A 176 6.72 -1.80 -2.35
C ARG A 176 6.44 -2.74 -3.52
N TRP A 177 7.27 -2.60 -4.56
CA TRP A 177 7.45 -3.60 -5.62
C TRP A 177 7.69 -5.00 -5.07
N SER A 178 8.12 -5.16 -3.82
CA SER A 178 8.17 -6.44 -3.12
C SER A 178 6.82 -7.16 -3.01
N ALA A 179 5.71 -6.43 -2.83
CA ALA A 179 4.36 -7.00 -2.80
C ALA A 179 3.89 -7.37 -4.22
N ILE A 180 4.19 -6.51 -5.20
CA ILE A 180 3.93 -6.78 -6.62
C ILE A 180 4.71 -8.03 -7.06
N GLU A 181 5.98 -8.15 -6.65
CA GLU A 181 6.83 -9.29 -6.91
C GLU A 181 6.26 -10.57 -6.32
N ALA A 182 5.81 -10.54 -5.06
CA ALA A 182 5.16 -11.68 -4.44
C ALA A 182 3.88 -12.10 -5.20
N ALA A 183 3.05 -11.13 -5.60
CA ALA A 183 1.83 -11.38 -6.36
C ALA A 183 2.13 -11.99 -7.75
N VAL A 184 3.03 -11.36 -8.50
CA VAL A 184 3.47 -11.85 -9.82
C VAL A 184 4.05 -13.26 -9.70
N ARG A 185 4.88 -13.53 -8.69
CA ARG A 185 5.47 -14.85 -8.49
C ARG A 185 4.43 -15.93 -8.15
N VAL A 186 3.47 -15.61 -7.28
CA VAL A 186 2.37 -16.53 -6.94
C VAL A 186 1.52 -16.82 -8.17
N ILE A 187 1.14 -15.79 -8.93
CA ILE A 187 0.35 -15.94 -10.15
C ILE A 187 1.13 -16.74 -11.21
N ALA A 188 2.43 -16.50 -11.38
CA ALA A 188 3.27 -17.25 -12.31
C ALA A 188 3.32 -18.75 -11.96
N ASN A 189 3.46 -19.07 -10.67
CA ASN A 189 3.60 -20.45 -10.20
C ASN A 189 2.27 -21.22 -10.17
N SER A 190 1.17 -20.52 -9.89
CA SER A 190 -0.17 -21.11 -9.76
C SER A 190 -1.09 -20.76 -10.92
N TYR A 191 -0.52 -20.41 -12.07
CA TYR A 191 -1.30 -19.91 -13.20
C TYR A 191 -2.38 -20.91 -13.64
N ASP A 192 -2.01 -22.17 -13.89
CA ASP A 192 -2.97 -23.21 -14.30
C ASP A 192 -4.09 -23.45 -13.28
N GLU A 193 -3.78 -23.34 -11.98
CA GLU A 193 -4.74 -23.55 -10.90
C GLU A 193 -5.69 -22.36 -10.78
N LEU A 194 -5.17 -21.14 -10.93
CA LEU A 194 -5.97 -19.91 -10.93
C LEU A 194 -6.99 -19.93 -12.06
N ILE A 195 -6.60 -20.39 -13.25
CA ILE A 195 -7.51 -20.49 -14.40
C ILE A 195 -8.64 -21.44 -14.13
N LYS A 196 -8.32 -22.66 -13.63
CA LYS A 196 -9.34 -23.65 -13.26
C LYS A 196 -10.26 -23.12 -12.16
N LEU A 197 -9.71 -22.42 -11.19
CA LEU A 197 -10.47 -21.79 -10.11
C LEU A 197 -11.43 -20.73 -10.65
N PHE A 198 -10.96 -19.81 -11.49
CA PHE A 198 -11.81 -18.76 -12.05
C PHE A 198 -12.87 -19.32 -13.02
N GLN A 199 -12.55 -20.38 -13.76
CA GLN A 199 -13.54 -21.13 -14.56
C GLN A 199 -14.62 -21.73 -13.66
N TYR A 200 -14.22 -22.46 -12.62
CA TYR A 200 -15.14 -23.04 -11.65
C TYR A 200 -16.04 -21.96 -11.01
N LEU A 201 -15.44 -20.87 -10.51
CA LEU A 201 -16.18 -19.79 -9.85
C LEU A 201 -17.09 -19.01 -10.82
N ASN A 202 -16.81 -19.00 -12.12
CA ASN A 202 -17.68 -18.38 -13.11
C ASN A 202 -18.91 -19.22 -13.44
N GLU A 203 -18.75 -20.55 -13.45
CA GLU A 203 -19.79 -21.52 -13.82
C GLU A 203 -20.60 -22.02 -12.60
N ASP A 204 -20.13 -21.82 -11.38
CA ASP A 204 -20.80 -22.28 -10.15
C ASP A 204 -22.09 -21.51 -9.88
N GLU A 205 -23.25 -22.16 -10.08
CA GLU A 205 -24.57 -21.58 -9.86
C GLU A 205 -24.86 -21.22 -8.39
N ILE A 206 -24.07 -21.74 -7.45
CA ILE A 206 -24.18 -21.47 -6.00
C ILE A 206 -23.53 -20.12 -5.65
N GLU A 207 -22.50 -19.70 -6.41
CA GLU A 207 -21.77 -18.46 -6.16
C GLU A 207 -22.59 -17.22 -6.49
N SER A 208 -22.26 -16.11 -5.82
CA SER A 208 -22.95 -14.84 -6.03
C SER A 208 -22.79 -14.35 -7.48
N ALA A 209 -23.79 -13.63 -8.00
CA ALA A 209 -23.70 -13.03 -9.34
C ALA A 209 -22.46 -12.12 -9.49
N ASP A 210 -22.12 -11.37 -8.43
CA ASP A 210 -20.93 -10.52 -8.37
C ASP A 210 -19.62 -11.34 -8.41
N THR A 211 -19.53 -12.43 -7.64
CA THR A 211 -18.37 -13.34 -7.67
C THR A 211 -18.18 -13.93 -9.06
N ARG A 212 -19.26 -14.45 -9.67
CA ARG A 212 -19.23 -15.05 -11.00
C ARG A 212 -18.80 -14.05 -12.08
N GLU A 213 -19.36 -12.84 -12.05
CA GLU A 213 -19.01 -11.78 -13.00
C GLU A 213 -17.53 -11.38 -12.87
N LYS A 214 -17.05 -11.14 -11.64
CA LYS A 214 -15.65 -10.79 -11.37
C LYS A 214 -14.70 -11.91 -11.78
N ALA A 215 -15.01 -13.16 -11.42
CA ALA A 215 -14.23 -14.32 -11.83
C ALA A 215 -14.17 -14.45 -13.36
N GLY A 216 -15.29 -14.22 -14.05
CA GLY A 216 -15.36 -14.24 -15.50
C GLY A 216 -14.56 -13.12 -16.17
N ASN A 217 -14.57 -11.92 -15.60
CA ASN A 217 -13.79 -10.80 -16.12
C ASN A 217 -12.29 -11.00 -15.92
N ILE A 218 -11.87 -11.48 -14.74
CA ILE A 218 -10.48 -11.86 -14.48
C ILE A 218 -10.05 -13.00 -15.40
N LEU A 219 -10.90 -14.00 -15.60
CA LEU A 219 -10.64 -15.08 -16.54
C LEU A 219 -10.43 -14.54 -17.95
N LYS A 220 -11.22 -13.57 -18.43
CA LYS A 220 -11.01 -12.91 -19.73
C LYS A 220 -9.69 -12.12 -19.81
N SER A 221 -9.27 -11.50 -18.72
CA SER A 221 -8.01 -10.76 -18.64
C SER A 221 -6.78 -11.68 -18.59
N LEU A 222 -6.91 -12.83 -17.90
CA LEU A 222 -5.86 -13.86 -17.85
C LEU A 222 -5.83 -14.73 -19.10
N PHE A 223 -7.00 -15.02 -19.67
CA PHE A 223 -7.25 -15.79 -20.89
C PHE A 223 -8.06 -14.91 -21.84
N PHE A 224 -7.44 -14.40 -22.90
CA PHE A 224 -8.25 -13.81 -23.97
C PHE A 224 -8.93 -14.94 -24.76
N PHE A 225 -10.11 -15.37 -24.29
CA PHE A 225 -10.98 -16.24 -25.06
C PHE A 225 -11.70 -15.38 -26.10
N PHE A 226 -11.42 -15.56 -27.38
CA PHE A 226 -12.47 -15.92 -28.33
C PHE A 226 -11.91 -16.54 -29.61
N PHE A 227 -12.47 -17.71 -29.91
CA PHE A 227 -12.57 -18.36 -31.21
C PHE A 227 -12.73 -17.31 -32.33
N PHE A 228 -11.90 -17.41 -33.38
CA PHE A 228 -11.96 -16.60 -34.61
C PHE A 228 -11.69 -15.09 -34.47
N PHE A 229 -10.44 -14.67 -34.39
CA PHE A 229 -9.89 -13.61 -35.26
C PHE A 229 -8.37 -13.50 -34.98
N PHE A 230 -7.56 -13.49 -36.05
CA PHE A 230 -6.08 -13.46 -36.04
C PHE A 230 -5.45 -12.28 -35.26
N PHE A 231 -6.27 -11.33 -34.77
CA PHE A 231 -5.84 -10.10 -34.10
C PHE A 231 -5.71 -10.22 -32.57
N PHE A 232 -6.30 -11.25 -31.94
CA PHE A 232 -6.37 -11.38 -30.48
C PHE A 232 -5.46 -12.44 -29.86
N PHE A 233 -4.87 -13.31 -30.69
CA PHE A 233 -3.83 -14.27 -30.28
C PHE A 233 -2.59 -13.57 -29.68
N PHE A 234 -2.28 -12.37 -30.17
CA PHE A 234 -1.15 -11.56 -29.71
C PHE A 234 -1.24 -11.22 -28.20
N PHE A 235 -2.42 -10.83 -27.71
CA PHE A 235 -2.59 -10.34 -26.34
C PHE A 235 -2.46 -11.42 -25.25
N PHE A 236 -2.92 -12.65 -25.50
CA PHE A 236 -2.74 -13.77 -24.55
C PHE A 236 -1.27 -14.15 -24.41
N PHE A 237 -0.56 -14.19 -25.54
CA PHE A 237 0.86 -14.48 -25.57
C PHE A 237 1.65 -13.41 -24.80
N ASP A 238 1.25 -12.15 -24.93
CA ASP A 238 1.85 -11.03 -24.20
C ASP A 238 1.72 -11.18 -22.68
N PHE A 239 0.54 -11.51 -22.14
CA PHE A 239 0.36 -11.67 -20.69
C PHE A 239 1.26 -12.79 -20.13
N VAL A 240 1.29 -13.95 -20.80
CA VAL A 240 2.11 -15.08 -20.35
C VAL A 240 3.61 -14.79 -20.50
N CYS A 241 4.01 -14.06 -21.53
CA CYS A 241 5.40 -13.60 -21.65
C CYS A 241 5.74 -12.59 -20.54
N PHE A 242 4.85 -11.64 -20.26
CA PHE A 242 5.03 -10.63 -19.24
C PHE A 242 5.07 -11.20 -17.83
N ILE A 243 4.22 -12.17 -17.47
CA ILE A 243 4.26 -12.77 -16.13
C ILE A 243 5.60 -13.46 -15.88
N ASN A 244 6.15 -14.16 -16.88
CA ASN A 244 7.44 -14.82 -16.76
C ASN A 244 8.60 -13.82 -16.75
N PHE A 245 8.54 -12.79 -17.60
CA PHE A 245 9.54 -11.74 -17.68
C PHE A 245 9.61 -10.94 -16.38
N TRP A 246 8.47 -10.41 -15.93
CA TRP A 246 8.40 -9.61 -14.71
C TRP A 246 8.61 -10.43 -13.46
N SER A 247 8.26 -11.71 -13.42
CA SER A 247 8.62 -12.56 -12.27
C SER A 247 10.13 -12.61 -12.05
N GLU A 248 10.93 -12.66 -13.12
CA GLU A 248 12.40 -12.70 -13.01
C GLU A 248 12.97 -11.32 -12.66
N ILE A 249 12.54 -10.27 -13.36
CA ILE A 249 13.00 -8.89 -13.16
C ILE A 249 12.68 -8.41 -11.74
N LEU A 250 11.43 -8.61 -11.31
CA LEU A 250 10.98 -8.21 -9.98
C LEU A 250 11.73 -8.97 -8.90
N HIS A 251 12.00 -10.27 -9.09
CA HIS A 251 12.75 -11.06 -8.14
C HIS A 251 14.16 -10.48 -7.89
N LYS A 252 14.88 -10.17 -8.97
CA LYS A 252 16.22 -9.54 -8.92
C LYS A 252 16.18 -8.19 -8.21
N ILE A 253 15.22 -7.33 -8.58
CA ILE A 253 15.01 -6.03 -7.93
C ILE A 253 14.70 -6.21 -6.43
N ASN A 254 13.84 -7.18 -6.08
CA ASN A 254 13.41 -7.41 -4.70
C ASN A 254 14.55 -7.92 -3.80
N ILE A 255 15.50 -8.68 -4.34
CA ILE A 255 16.71 -9.10 -3.61
C ILE A 255 17.50 -7.86 -3.20
N VAL A 256 17.88 -7.03 -4.16
CA VAL A 256 18.68 -5.81 -3.90
C VAL A 256 17.92 -4.85 -3.00
N GLN A 257 16.62 -4.69 -3.22
CA GLN A 257 15.77 -3.86 -2.35
C GLN A 257 15.77 -4.32 -0.89
N LYS A 258 15.78 -5.63 -0.62
CA LYS A 258 15.90 -6.16 0.74
C LYS A 258 17.29 -5.92 1.32
N CYS A 259 18.35 -6.07 0.50
CA CYS A 259 19.71 -5.73 0.90
C CYS A 259 19.80 -4.26 1.31
N LEU A 260 19.28 -3.33 0.50
CA LEU A 260 19.26 -1.89 0.77
C LEU A 260 18.50 -1.51 2.05
N GLN A 261 17.63 -2.37 2.55
CA GLN A 261 16.87 -2.18 3.79
C GLN A 261 17.53 -2.83 5.02
N SER A 262 18.66 -3.52 4.83
CA SER A 262 19.39 -4.16 5.92
C SER A 262 19.95 -3.11 6.89
N PRO A 263 19.84 -3.30 8.22
CA PRO A 263 20.43 -2.38 9.19
C PRO A 263 21.96 -2.32 9.12
N ASN A 264 22.58 -3.32 8.49
CA ASN A 264 24.03 -3.39 8.30
C ASN A 264 24.49 -2.80 6.96
N MET A 265 23.56 -2.35 6.10
CA MET A 265 23.88 -1.80 4.79
C MET A 265 24.67 -0.49 4.92
N ASN A 266 25.69 -0.33 4.08
CA ASN A 266 26.44 0.92 3.95
C ASN A 266 26.44 1.44 2.51
N LEU A 267 26.81 2.70 2.32
CA LEU A 267 26.76 3.37 1.01
C LEU A 267 27.63 2.69 -0.06
N ARG A 268 28.78 2.11 0.32
CA ARG A 268 29.67 1.44 -0.64
C ARG A 268 29.04 0.14 -1.15
N GLU A 269 28.50 -0.65 -0.24
CA GLU A 269 27.79 -1.89 -0.58
C GLU A 269 26.52 -1.61 -1.37
N ALA A 270 25.73 -0.59 -0.97
CA ALA A 270 24.54 -0.17 -1.69
C ALA A 270 24.85 0.22 -3.14
N ALA A 271 25.91 0.99 -3.37
CA ALA A 271 26.36 1.35 -4.72
C ALA A 271 26.78 0.11 -5.53
N ALA A 272 27.55 -0.79 -4.92
CA ALA A 272 27.98 -2.02 -5.58
C ALA A 272 26.81 -2.95 -5.94
N ASP A 273 25.82 -3.08 -5.06
CA ASP A 273 24.62 -3.90 -5.29
C ASP A 273 23.75 -3.31 -6.42
N LEU A 274 23.61 -1.97 -6.48
CA LEU A 274 22.89 -1.29 -7.55
C LEU A 274 23.61 -1.42 -8.91
N ASP A 275 24.94 -1.22 -8.93
CA ASP A 275 25.76 -1.40 -10.13
C ASP A 275 25.69 -2.85 -10.64
N ALA A 276 25.75 -3.82 -9.73
CA ALA A 276 25.63 -5.23 -10.06
C ALA A 276 24.24 -5.57 -10.64
N LEU A 277 23.17 -5.00 -10.08
CA LEU A 277 21.81 -5.16 -10.60
C LEU A 277 21.69 -4.58 -12.01
N GLU A 278 22.21 -3.37 -12.25
CA GLU A 278 22.18 -2.75 -13.56
C GLU A 278 22.90 -3.63 -14.60
N GLN A 279 24.10 -4.11 -14.28
CA GLN A 279 24.87 -4.99 -15.16
C GLN A 279 24.17 -6.32 -15.42
N ASP A 280 23.58 -6.95 -14.40
CA ASP A 280 22.84 -8.21 -14.53
C ASP A 280 21.60 -8.03 -15.42
N LEU A 281 20.84 -6.95 -15.24
CA LEU A 281 19.68 -6.65 -16.08
C LEU A 281 20.10 -6.33 -17.52
N ALA A 282 21.16 -5.55 -17.72
CA ALA A 282 21.64 -5.19 -19.05
C ALA A 282 22.18 -6.40 -19.82
N ASN A 283 23.00 -7.23 -19.18
CA ASN A 283 23.61 -8.41 -19.81
C ASN A 283 22.62 -9.58 -19.94
N GLY A 284 21.68 -9.70 -19.00
CA GLY A 284 20.68 -10.77 -18.97
C GLY A 284 19.46 -10.52 -19.86
N ARG A 285 19.24 -9.29 -20.33
CA ARG A 285 18.02 -8.85 -21.03
C ARG A 285 17.54 -9.84 -22.08
N ASP A 286 18.39 -10.14 -23.06
CA ASP A 286 18.00 -10.94 -24.22
C ASP A 286 17.67 -12.39 -23.81
N ASN A 287 18.40 -12.93 -22.83
CA ASN A 287 18.14 -14.25 -22.27
C ASN A 287 16.82 -14.29 -21.48
N ILE A 288 16.54 -13.28 -20.65
CA ILE A 288 15.28 -13.18 -19.90
C ILE A 288 14.09 -13.08 -20.85
N CYS A 289 14.21 -12.31 -21.93
CA CYS A 289 13.20 -12.24 -22.99
C CYS A 289 13.01 -13.61 -23.66
N ALA A 290 14.08 -14.25 -24.12
CA ALA A 290 14.00 -15.54 -24.81
C ALA A 290 13.39 -16.64 -23.95
N VAL A 291 13.79 -16.72 -22.67
CA VAL A 291 13.24 -17.70 -21.71
C VAL A 291 11.76 -17.43 -21.44
N SER A 292 11.37 -16.17 -21.28
CA SER A 292 9.96 -15.79 -21.05
C SER A 292 9.07 -16.16 -22.23
N VAL A 293 9.53 -15.90 -23.45
CA VAL A 293 8.86 -16.31 -24.70
C VAL A 293 8.74 -17.84 -24.78
N GLN A 294 9.81 -18.58 -24.50
CA GLN A 294 9.76 -20.05 -24.51
C GLN A 294 8.77 -20.61 -23.48
N LYS A 295 8.74 -20.06 -22.26
CA LYS A 295 7.77 -20.47 -21.24
C LYS A 295 6.34 -20.16 -21.68
N GLY A 296 6.12 -19.00 -22.30
CA GLY A 296 4.84 -18.64 -22.90
C GLY A 296 4.38 -19.61 -23.98
N LEU A 297 5.28 -19.97 -24.91
CA LEU A 297 4.99 -20.94 -25.96
C LEU A 297 4.58 -22.31 -25.39
N ARG A 298 5.35 -22.83 -24.42
CA ARG A 298 5.04 -24.13 -23.79
C ARG A 298 3.67 -24.12 -23.09
N LEU A 299 3.32 -23.02 -22.45
CA LEU A 299 2.03 -22.89 -21.78
C LEU A 299 0.89 -22.82 -22.80
N ALA A 300 1.06 -22.04 -23.87
CA ALA A 300 0.09 -21.97 -24.96
C ALA A 300 -0.09 -23.32 -25.69
N GLU A 301 0.98 -24.09 -25.88
CA GLU A 301 0.92 -25.47 -26.39
C GLU A 301 0.11 -26.38 -25.46
N LYS A 302 0.39 -26.33 -24.15
CA LYS A 302 -0.32 -27.12 -23.12
C LYS A 302 -1.82 -26.83 -23.10
N LEU A 303 -2.20 -25.58 -23.38
CA LEU A 303 -3.58 -25.11 -23.38
C LEU A 303 -4.30 -25.30 -24.74
N GLY A 304 -3.60 -25.83 -25.75
CA GLY A 304 -4.19 -26.18 -27.05
C GLY A 304 -4.32 -25.04 -28.05
N TYR A 305 -3.58 -23.94 -27.88
CA TYR A 305 -3.67 -22.77 -28.77
C TYR A 305 -2.94 -22.92 -30.13
N PHE A 306 -2.10 -23.94 -30.29
CA PHE A 306 -1.27 -24.16 -31.49
C PHE A 306 -1.62 -25.45 -32.26
N GLN A 307 -2.85 -25.96 -32.14
CA GLN A 307 -3.32 -27.12 -32.93
C GLN A 307 -3.83 -26.73 -34.31
#